data_AF-A0A6B3IEH3-F1
#
_entry.id   AF-A0A6B3IEH3-F1
#
_cell.length_a   1.000
_cell.length_b   1.000
_cell.length_c   1.000
_cell.angle_alpha   90.00
_cell.angle_beta   90.00
_cell.angle_gamma   90.00
#
_symmetry.space_group_name_H-M   'P 1'
#
loop_
_entity.id
_entity.type
_entity.pdbx_description
1 polymer ?
#
loop_
_entity_poly.entity_id
_entity_poly.type
_entity_poly.pdbx_seq_one_letter_code
_entity_poly.pdbx_strand_id
1 'polypeptide(L)' 'MKYPLLALIKLYQWTISPLLGPVCRYYPSCSHYGYTAIDRHGA' A
#
# COMPACT_ATOMS: atom_id res chain seq x y z
N MET A 1 12.67 9.24 -7.68
CA MET A 1 12.04 8.11 -8.40
C MET A 1 11.00 7.36 -7.53
N LYS A 2 10.20 8.05 -6.70
CA LYS A 2 9.30 7.41 -5.70
C LYS A 2 7.83 7.26 -6.13
N TYR A 3 7.38 8.14 -7.04
CA TYR A 3 6.02 8.17 -7.56
C TYR A 3 5.54 6.92 -8.30
N PRO A 4 6.34 6.22 -9.15
CA PRO A 4 5.84 5.03 -9.83
C PRO A 4 5.52 3.90 -8.86
N LEU A 5 6.33 3.72 -7.82
CA LEU A 5 6.14 2.69 -6.80
C LEU A 5 4.90 2.97 -5.94
N LEU A 6 4.73 4.22 -5.51
CA LEU A 6 3.54 4.67 -4.76
C LEU A 6 2.26 4.55 -5.59
N ALA A 7 2.32 4.85 -6.89
CA ALA A 7 1.19 4.70 -7.80
C ALA A 7 0.80 3.22 -7.99
N LEU A 8 1.78 2.32 -8.10
CA LEU A 8 1.55 0.88 -8.20
C LEU A 8 0.86 0.33 -6.93
N ILE A 9 1.32 0.75 -5.76
CA ILE A 9 0.72 0.36 -4.47
C ILE A 9 -0.71 0.89 -4.35
N LYS A 10 -0.96 2.13 -4.77
CA LYS A 10 -2.32 2.69 -4.79
C LYS A 10 -3.23 1.95 -5.76
N LEU A 11 -2.73 1.60 -6.95
CA LEU A 11 -3.48 0.83 -7.93
C LEU A 11 -3.85 -0.55 -7.37
N TYR A 12 -2.89 -1.23 -6.74
CA TYR A 12 -3.12 -2.50 -6.04
C TYR A 12 -4.14 -2.35 -4.91
N GLN A 13 -4.05 -1.28 -4.11
CA GLN A 13 -5.02 -1.03 -3.04
C GLN A 13 -6.45 -0.80 -3.59
N TRP A 14 -6.58 -0.19 -4.77
CA TRP A 14 -7.89 0.04 -5.38
C TRP A 14 -8.46 -1.18 -6.11
N THR A 15 -7.63 -2.02 -6.71
CA THR A 15 -8.10 -3.18 -7.50
C THR A 15 -8.17 -4.46 -6.69
N ILE A 16 -7.17 -4.72 -5.85
CA ILE A 16 -7.02 -5.98 -5.12
C ILE A 16 -7.53 -5.88 -3.68
N SER A 17 -7.33 -4.75 -3.00
CA SER A 17 -7.80 -4.60 -1.61
C SER A 17 -9.32 -4.78 -1.42
N PRO A 18 -10.22 -4.33 -2.32
CA PRO A 18 -11.65 -4.61 -2.18
C PRO A 18 -11.99 -6.09 -2.43
N LEU A 19 -11.21 -6.80 -3.27
CA LEU A 19 -11.39 -8.23 -3.50
C LEU A 19 -10.95 -9.08 -2.31
N LEU A 20 -9.92 -8.65 -1.58
CA LEU A 20 -9.40 -9.39 -0.41
C LEU A 20 -10.23 -9.15 0.85
N GLY A 21 -10.99 -8.06 0.94
CA GLY A 21 -11.70 -7.70 2.17
C GLY A 21 -10.75 -7.41 3.35
N PRO A 22 -11.26 -7.31 4.60
CA PRO A 22 -10.45 -7.02 5.78
C PRO A 22 -9.67 -8.26 6.25
N VAL A 23 -8.68 -8.70 5.46
CA VAL A 23 -7.78 -9.82 5.81
C VAL A 23 -6.67 -9.39 6.77
N CYS A 24 -6.31 -8.10 6.78
CA CYS A 24 -5.27 -7.61 7.67
C CYS A 24 -5.73 -7.62 9.13
N ARG A 25 -5.16 -8.54 9.91
CA ARG A 25 -5.35 -8.64 11.37
C ARG A 25 -4.74 -7.45 12.13
N TYR A 26 -3.75 -6.79 11.54
CA TYR A 26 -3.03 -5.66 12.13
C TYR A 26 -3.37 -4.37 11.40
N TYR A 27 -3.59 -3.29 12.18
CA TYR A 27 -3.85 -1.95 11.67
C TYR A 27 -2.67 -1.03 12.05
N PRO A 28 -2.14 -0.24 11.11
CA PRO A 28 -2.49 -0.14 9.69
C PRO A 28 -2.11 -1.40 8.89
N SER A 29 -2.77 -1.65 7.76
CA SER A 29 -2.51 -2.82 6.91
C SER A 29 -1.07 -2.82 6.38
N CYS A 30 -0.56 -4.01 6.02
CA CYS A 30 0.80 -4.15 5.47
C CYS A 30 1.01 -3.28 4.20
N SER A 31 -0.02 -3.16 3.36
CA SER A 31 -0.03 -2.28 2.18
C SER A 31 0.03 -0.79 2.53
N HIS A 32 -0.59 -0.38 3.63
CA HIS A 32 -0.57 1.00 4.11
C HIS A 32 0.77 1.33 4.76
N TYR A 33 1.31 0.40 5.57
CA TYR A 33 2.64 0.53 6.14
C TYR A 33 3.72 0.63 5.05
N GLY A 34 3.64 -0.23 4.03
CA GLY A 34 4.54 -0.17 2.87
C GLY A 34 4.45 1.16 2.12
N TYR A 35 3.24 1.69 1.93
CA TYR A 35 3.03 3.02 1.34
C TYR A 35 3.71 4.12 2.16
N THR A 36 3.46 4.18 3.48
CA THR A 36 4.06 5.18 4.36
C THR A 36 5.59 5.05 4.45
N ALA A 37 6.11 3.82 4.43
CA ALA A 37 7.54 3.56 4.46
C ALA A 37 8.22 4.11 3.20
N ILE A 38 7.66 3.84 2.01
CA ILE A 38 8.18 4.34 0.74
C ILE A 38 8.01 5.87 0.62
N ASP A 39 6.90 6.40 1.13
CA ASP A 39 6.64 7.85 1.13
C ASP A 39 7.65 8.61 2.01
N ARG A 40 7.91 8.12 3.23
CA ARG A 40 8.81 8.78 4.20
C ARG A 40 10.28 8.52 3.95
N HIS A 41 10.66 7.29 3.63
CA HIS A 41 12.07 6.91 3.54
C HIS A 41 12.60 6.96 2.10
N GLY A 42 11.72 6.94 1.10
CA GLY A 42 12.12 6.80 -0.29
C GLY A 42 12.70 5.41 -0.60
N ALA A 43 12.71 5.07 -1.88
CA ALA A 43 13.45 3.93 -2.41
C ALA A 43 14.69 4.45 -3.16
#